data_AF-A2DR83-F1
#
_entry.id   AF-A2DR83-F1
#
_cell.length_a   1.000
_cell.length_b   1.000
_cell.length_c   1.000
_cell.angle_alpha   90.00
_cell.angle_beta   90.00
_cell.angle_gamma   90.00
#
_symmetry.space_group_name_H-M   'P 1'
#
loop_
_entity.id
_entity.type
_entity.pdbx_description
1 polymer ?
#
loop_
_entity_poly.entity_id
_entity_poly.type
_entity_poly.pdbx_seq_one_letter_code
_entity_poly.pdbx_strand_id
1 'polypeptide(L)'
;MSYKDAHLKEYSELRSIYKYYIDSYNTLYHLKTENEEELNSIYKMIKTELIDSKSCLPSIIIQEILNIIPYNNRYSKSYLSLAKRIFDDYHVKEVNNVTNISRFLFYEEYRIKLGKSDDFQKIKNPDIHTENTIYRSFMYNNLESLIIFTERDNFDKNQRLESD
;
A
#
# COMPACT_ATOMS: atom_id res chain seq x y z
N MET A 1 43.24 -4.33 -7.53
CA MET A 1 41.82 -4.02 -7.32
C MET A 1 41.74 -2.91 -6.30
N SER A 2 41.08 -1.80 -6.60
CA SER A 2 40.85 -0.70 -5.65
C SER A 2 39.88 -1.16 -4.56
N TYR A 3 39.98 -0.58 -3.36
CA TYR A 3 39.04 -0.83 -2.26
C TYR A 3 37.58 -0.55 -2.68
N LYS A 4 37.37 0.41 -3.60
CA LYS A 4 36.07 0.69 -4.21
C LYS A 4 35.57 -0.43 -5.14
N ASP A 5 36.46 -1.12 -5.84
CA ASP A 5 36.10 -2.20 -6.77
C ASP A 5 35.65 -3.46 -6.01
N ALA A 6 36.24 -3.71 -4.83
CA ALA A 6 35.87 -4.84 -3.97
C ALA A 6 34.44 -4.68 -3.40
N HIS A 7 34.10 -3.48 -2.90
CA HIS A 7 32.75 -3.18 -2.40
C HIS A 7 31.68 -3.24 -3.48
N LEU A 8 31.99 -2.84 -4.72
CA LEU A 8 31.04 -2.93 -5.84
C LEU A 8 30.71 -4.39 -6.20
N LYS A 9 31.70 -5.28 -6.08
CA LYS A 9 31.54 -6.72 -6.32
C LYS A 9 30.67 -7.37 -5.25
N GLU A 10 30.97 -7.12 -3.97
CA GLU A 10 30.17 -7.64 -2.84
C GLU A 10 28.71 -7.18 -2.91
N TYR A 11 28.48 -5.90 -3.23
CA TYR A 11 27.12 -5.37 -3.43
C TYR A 11 26.40 -6.08 -4.58
N SER A 12 27.07 -6.30 -5.71
CA SER A 12 26.48 -6.94 -6.88
C SER A 12 26.12 -8.40 -6.61
N GLU A 13 26.96 -9.11 -5.86
CA GLU A 13 26.71 -10.49 -5.42
C GLU A 13 25.50 -10.55 -4.47
N LEU A 14 25.46 -9.72 -3.43
CA LEU A 14 24.33 -9.64 -2.50
C LEU A 14 23.03 -9.25 -3.21
N ARG A 15 23.05 -8.23 -4.08
CA ARG A 15 21.89 -7.82 -4.87
C ARG A 15 21.38 -8.95 -5.77
N SER A 16 22.27 -9.78 -6.30
CA SER A 16 21.89 -10.92 -7.13
C SER A 16 21.20 -12.01 -6.31
N ILE A 17 21.69 -12.30 -5.10
CA ILE A 17 21.09 -13.29 -4.18
C ILE A 17 19.69 -12.87 -3.74
N TYR A 18 19.47 -11.57 -3.52
CA TYR A 18 18.19 -11.01 -3.08
C TYR A 18 17.37 -10.40 -4.23
N LYS A 19 17.74 -10.66 -5.48
CA LYS A 19 17.14 -10.02 -6.65
C LYS A 19 15.61 -10.12 -6.64
N TYR A 20 15.08 -11.32 -6.47
CA TYR A 20 13.64 -11.56 -6.49
C TYR A 20 12.90 -10.83 -5.37
N TYR A 21 13.49 -10.75 -4.18
CA TYR A 21 12.94 -9.96 -3.07
C TYR A 21 12.90 -8.48 -3.44
N ILE A 22 14.04 -7.92 -3.87
CA ILE A 22 14.15 -6.51 -4.25
C ILE A 22 13.18 -6.15 -5.38
N ASP A 23 13.12 -6.98 -6.43
CA ASP A 23 12.26 -6.75 -7.59
C ASP A 23 10.77 -6.88 -7.22
N SER A 24 10.41 -7.79 -6.30
CA SER A 24 9.04 -7.92 -5.79
C SER A 24 8.59 -6.69 -5.02
N TYR A 25 9.41 -6.16 -4.09
CA TYR A 25 9.05 -4.92 -3.39
C TYR A 25 9.08 -3.71 -4.32
N ASN A 26 10.02 -3.65 -5.26
CA ASN A 26 9.98 -2.60 -6.29
C ASN A 26 8.66 -2.63 -7.04
N THR A 27 8.16 -3.81 -7.42
CA THR A 27 6.86 -3.98 -8.07
C THR A 27 5.71 -3.49 -7.17
N LEU A 28 5.72 -3.86 -5.88
CA LEU A 28 4.71 -3.43 -4.92
C LEU A 28 4.69 -1.90 -4.74
N TYR A 29 5.83 -1.27 -4.51
CA TYR A 29 5.91 0.18 -4.30
C TYR A 29 5.57 0.98 -5.57
N HIS A 30 5.82 0.41 -6.76
CA HIS A 30 5.50 1.04 -8.05
C HIS A 30 4.16 0.59 -8.65
N LEU A 31 3.33 -0.14 -7.89
CA LEU A 31 2.02 -0.59 -8.35
C LEU A 31 1.17 0.61 -8.77
N LYS A 32 0.68 0.55 -10.01
CA LYS A 32 -0.11 1.61 -10.64
C LYS A 32 -1.38 1.10 -11.35
N THR A 33 -1.89 -0.03 -10.90
CA THR A 33 -2.97 -0.76 -11.55
C THR A 33 -4.08 -1.14 -10.59
N GLU A 34 -5.31 -1.11 -11.09
CA GLU A 34 -6.51 -1.68 -10.46
C GLU A 34 -7.07 -2.83 -11.32
N ASN A 35 -6.35 -3.23 -12.39
CA ASN A 35 -6.77 -4.31 -13.27
C ASN A 35 -6.59 -5.67 -12.58
N GLU A 36 -7.66 -6.46 -12.52
CA GLU A 36 -7.67 -7.74 -11.80
C GLU A 36 -6.66 -8.76 -12.35
N GLU A 37 -6.41 -8.79 -13.66
CA GLU A 37 -5.45 -9.71 -14.28
C GLU A 37 -4.00 -9.36 -13.90
N GLU A 38 -3.68 -8.06 -13.88
CA GLU A 38 -2.39 -7.57 -13.43
C GLU A 38 -2.21 -7.80 -11.92
N LEU A 39 -3.24 -7.52 -11.11
CA LEU A 39 -3.22 -7.82 -9.68
C LEU A 39 -3.06 -9.32 -9.41
N ASN A 40 -3.67 -10.18 -10.22
CA ASN A 40 -3.48 -11.62 -10.12
C ASN A 40 -2.04 -12.04 -10.43
N SER A 41 -1.39 -11.37 -11.38
CA SER A 41 0.01 -11.60 -11.69
C SER A 41 0.93 -11.18 -10.54
N ILE A 42 0.66 -10.01 -9.94
CA ILE A 42 1.37 -9.52 -8.75
C ILE A 42 1.15 -10.45 -7.56
N TYR A 43 -0.09 -10.93 -7.35
CA TYR A 43 -0.40 -11.88 -6.28
C TYR A 43 0.39 -13.20 -6.42
N LYS A 44 0.44 -13.75 -7.63
CA LYS A 44 1.23 -14.95 -7.91
C LYS A 44 2.71 -14.74 -7.61
N MET A 45 3.27 -13.60 -8.01
CA MET A 45 4.65 -13.23 -7.70
C MET A 45 4.88 -13.15 -6.18
N ILE A 46 4.00 -12.50 -5.42
CA ILE A 46 4.11 -12.44 -3.95
C ILE A 46 4.13 -13.85 -3.35
N LYS A 47 3.20 -14.69 -3.78
CA LYS A 47 3.09 -16.08 -3.32
C LYS A 47 4.38 -16.85 -3.57
N THR A 48 4.86 -16.89 -4.82
CA THR A 48 6.02 -17.69 -5.18
C THR A 48 7.31 -17.09 -4.64
N GLU A 49 7.55 -15.79 -4.86
CA GLU A 49 8.83 -15.15 -4.60
C GLU A 49 9.01 -14.76 -3.14
N LEU A 50 7.96 -14.34 -2.43
CA LEU A 50 8.08 -13.86 -1.05
C LEU A 50 7.68 -14.91 -0.02
N ILE A 51 6.53 -15.56 -0.21
CA ILE A 51 6.01 -16.49 0.80
C ILE A 51 6.66 -17.87 0.65
N ASP A 52 6.52 -18.49 -0.52
CA ASP A 52 6.91 -19.88 -0.72
C ASP A 52 8.45 -20.04 -0.79
N SER A 53 9.17 -19.09 -1.42
CA SER A 53 10.64 -19.20 -1.58
C SER A 53 11.45 -18.76 -0.36
N LYS A 54 11.03 -17.70 0.35
CA LYS A 54 11.78 -17.09 1.47
C LYS A 54 11.22 -17.43 2.84
N SER A 55 10.13 -18.20 2.91
CA SER A 55 9.42 -18.51 4.17
C SER A 55 9.03 -17.26 4.96
N CYS A 56 8.79 -16.13 4.28
CA CYS A 56 8.24 -14.95 4.93
C CYS A 56 6.83 -15.29 5.43
N LEU A 57 6.54 -14.92 6.68
CA LEU A 57 5.22 -15.18 7.25
C LEU A 57 4.16 -14.38 6.46
N PRO A 58 3.06 -15.00 6.02
CA PRO A 58 1.99 -14.30 5.30
C PRO A 58 1.46 -13.07 6.03
N SER A 59 1.42 -13.10 7.37
CA SER A 59 1.04 -11.95 8.19
C SER A 59 2.00 -10.76 8.04
N ILE A 60 3.31 -10.99 7.90
CA ILE A 60 4.31 -9.93 7.67
C ILE A 60 4.13 -9.33 6.28
N ILE A 61 3.88 -10.17 5.26
CA ILE A 61 3.65 -9.67 3.90
C ILE A 61 2.37 -8.81 3.83
N ILE A 62 1.29 -9.23 4.50
CA ILE A 62 0.07 -8.41 4.60
C ILE A 62 0.37 -7.08 5.29
N GLN A 63 1.13 -7.11 6.39
CA GLN A 63 1.52 -5.90 7.11
C GLN A 63 2.26 -4.91 6.19
N GLU A 64 3.25 -5.41 5.45
CA GLU A 64 4.07 -4.58 4.58
C GLU A 64 3.27 -4.01 3.41
N ILE A 65 2.44 -4.82 2.75
CA ILE A 65 1.54 -4.37 1.68
C ILE A 65 0.63 -3.24 2.17
N LEU A 66 0.01 -3.42 3.33
CA LEU A 66 -0.91 -2.43 3.88
C LEU A 66 -0.19 -1.14 4.30
N ASN A 67 1.06 -1.23 4.75
CA ASN A 67 1.87 -0.06 5.12
C ASN A 67 2.37 0.76 3.91
N ILE A 68 2.17 0.29 2.66
CA ILE A 68 2.44 1.07 1.45
C ILE A 68 1.32 2.11 1.18
N ILE A 69 0.08 1.81 1.60
CA ILE A 69 -1.11 2.62 1.29
C ILE A 69 -0.95 4.12 1.60
N PRO A 70 -0.38 4.55 2.75
CA PRO A 70 -0.19 5.97 3.04
C PRO A 70 0.65 6.71 1.99
N TYR A 71 1.56 6.02 1.31
CA TYR A 71 2.50 6.59 0.35
C TYR A 71 2.04 6.46 -1.10
N ASN A 72 1.15 5.50 -1.40
CA ASN A 72 0.61 5.27 -2.73
C ASN A 72 -0.93 5.11 -2.68
N ASN A 73 -1.58 6.10 -2.06
CA ASN A 73 -2.99 6.07 -1.67
C ASN A 73 -3.99 5.89 -2.83
N ARG A 74 -3.63 6.33 -4.04
CA ARG A 74 -4.43 6.15 -5.27
C ARG A 74 -4.84 4.71 -5.48
N TYR A 75 -3.93 3.78 -5.22
CA TYR A 75 -4.14 2.35 -5.47
C TYR A 75 -4.45 1.56 -4.19
N SER A 76 -4.97 2.24 -3.17
CA SER A 76 -5.37 1.63 -1.89
C SER A 76 -6.21 0.36 -2.08
N LYS A 77 -7.22 0.38 -2.95
CA LYS A 77 -8.06 -0.80 -3.26
C LYS A 77 -7.26 -2.00 -3.73
N SER A 78 -6.27 -1.78 -4.60
CA SER A 78 -5.38 -2.84 -5.08
C SER A 78 -4.58 -3.48 -3.96
N TYR A 79 -3.99 -2.67 -3.07
CA TYR A 79 -3.27 -3.18 -1.91
C TYR A 79 -4.18 -3.93 -0.93
N LEU A 80 -5.39 -3.41 -0.68
CA LEU A 80 -6.40 -4.07 0.15
C LEU A 80 -6.80 -5.43 -0.44
N SER A 81 -7.01 -5.52 -1.76
CA SER A 81 -7.32 -6.77 -2.47
C SER A 81 -6.18 -7.78 -2.35
N LEU A 82 -4.93 -7.37 -2.63
CA LEU A 82 -3.75 -8.23 -2.47
C LEU A 82 -3.62 -8.75 -1.03
N ALA A 83 -3.74 -7.88 -0.03
CA ALA A 83 -3.71 -8.24 1.37
C ALA A 83 -4.83 -9.24 1.74
N LYS A 84 -6.05 -9.01 1.25
CA LYS A 84 -7.21 -9.88 1.51
C LYS A 84 -7.00 -11.28 0.94
N ARG A 85 -6.47 -11.39 -0.27
CA ARG A 85 -6.18 -12.69 -0.90
C ARG A 85 -5.17 -13.49 -0.09
N ILE A 86 -4.10 -12.85 0.38
CA ILE A 86 -3.10 -13.52 1.24
C ILE A 86 -3.73 -13.93 2.57
N PHE A 87 -4.54 -13.05 3.16
CA PHE A 87 -5.23 -13.30 4.42
C PHE A 87 -6.10 -14.57 4.34
N ASP A 88 -6.87 -14.70 3.26
CA ASP A 88 -7.75 -15.84 3.03
C ASP A 88 -6.99 -17.11 2.70
N ASP A 89 -6.12 -17.07 1.68
CA ASP A 89 -5.41 -18.26 1.18
C ASP A 89 -4.53 -18.89 2.27
N TYR A 90 -3.89 -18.07 3.10
CA TYR A 90 -3.01 -18.52 4.17
C TYR A 90 -3.68 -18.55 5.54
N HIS A 91 -4.99 -18.31 5.61
CA HIS A 91 -5.80 -18.41 6.83
C HIS A 91 -5.20 -17.60 7.99
N VAL A 92 -4.71 -16.39 7.69
CA VAL A 92 -4.07 -15.51 8.66
C VAL A 92 -5.12 -15.06 9.68
N LYS A 93 -4.78 -15.13 10.96
CA LYS A 93 -5.71 -14.76 12.04
C LYS A 93 -5.55 -13.32 12.52
N GLU A 94 -4.32 -12.83 12.51
CA GLU A 94 -3.96 -11.52 13.07
C GLU A 94 -2.76 -10.95 12.31
N VAL A 95 -2.79 -9.63 12.10
CA VAL A 95 -1.74 -8.82 11.50
C VAL A 95 -1.53 -7.59 12.38
N ASN A 96 -0.36 -7.53 13.01
CA ASN A 96 0.04 -6.46 13.91
C ASN A 96 0.87 -5.40 13.18
N ASN A 97 1.10 -4.25 13.83
CA ASN A 97 1.99 -3.19 13.33
C ASN A 97 1.63 -2.63 11.93
N VAL A 98 0.33 -2.60 11.63
CA VAL A 98 -0.25 -1.90 10.48
C VAL A 98 -0.59 -0.47 10.88
N THR A 99 -0.41 0.48 9.97
CA THR A 99 -0.85 1.87 10.18
C THR A 99 -2.35 1.94 10.47
N ASN A 100 -2.77 2.92 11.25
CA ASN A 100 -4.18 3.05 11.65
C ASN A 100 -5.09 3.24 10.43
N ILE A 101 -4.68 4.08 9.47
CA ILE A 101 -5.43 4.32 8.24
C ILE A 101 -5.63 3.04 7.44
N SER A 102 -4.58 2.24 7.23
CA SER A 102 -4.70 1.01 6.45
C SER A 102 -5.54 -0.05 7.17
N ARG A 103 -5.45 -0.13 8.50
CA ARG A 103 -6.31 -1.00 9.31
C ARG A 103 -7.77 -0.60 9.21
N PHE A 104 -8.07 0.71 9.25
CA PHE A 104 -9.40 1.25 9.08
C PHE A 104 -9.97 0.96 7.70
N LEU A 105 -9.21 1.24 6.64
CA LEU A 105 -9.63 0.97 5.26
C LEU A 105 -9.92 -0.51 5.04
N PHE A 106 -9.09 -1.41 5.57
CA PHE A 106 -9.32 -2.86 5.47
C PHE A 106 -10.60 -3.29 6.20
N TYR A 107 -10.86 -2.71 7.38
CA TYR A 107 -12.09 -2.96 8.12
C TYR A 107 -13.32 -2.39 7.40
N GLU A 108 -13.24 -1.20 6.82
CA GLU A 108 -14.36 -0.61 6.07
C GLU A 108 -14.73 -1.42 4.83
N GLU A 109 -13.72 -1.92 4.11
CA GLU A 109 -13.93 -2.71 2.89
C GLU A 109 -14.44 -4.12 3.19
N TYR A 110 -13.83 -4.83 4.14
CA TYR A 110 -14.07 -6.26 4.34
C TYR A 110 -14.76 -6.62 5.66
N ARG A 111 -14.97 -5.65 6.55
CA ARG A 111 -15.51 -5.85 7.92
C ARG A 111 -14.68 -6.85 8.75
N ILE A 112 -13.37 -6.94 8.46
CA ILE A 112 -12.41 -7.80 9.16
C ILE A 112 -11.48 -6.93 10.02
N LYS A 113 -11.31 -7.31 11.29
CA LYS A 113 -10.33 -6.70 12.19
C LYS A 113 -9.01 -7.43 12.07
N LEU A 114 -7.96 -6.72 11.66
CA LEU A 114 -6.61 -7.29 11.51
C LEU A 114 -5.86 -7.45 12.85
N GLY A 115 -6.17 -6.64 13.86
CA GLY A 115 -5.52 -6.69 15.17
C GLY A 115 -6.54 -6.65 16.31
N LYS A 116 -6.04 -6.73 17.54
CA LYS A 116 -6.88 -6.76 18.76
C LYS A 116 -7.46 -5.41 19.18
N SER A 117 -6.95 -4.29 18.65
CA SER A 117 -7.39 -2.96 19.09
C SER A 117 -8.60 -2.47 18.30
N ASP A 118 -9.62 -2.04 19.03
CA ASP A 118 -10.89 -1.52 18.50
C ASP A 118 -10.92 0.01 18.34
N ASP A 119 -9.81 0.69 18.62
CA ASP A 119 -9.69 2.16 18.63
C ASP A 119 -9.61 2.75 17.21
N PHE A 120 -10.62 2.49 16.38
CA PHE A 120 -10.82 3.21 15.11
C PHE A 120 -11.36 4.63 15.34
N GLN A 121 -11.96 4.89 16.51
CA GLN A 121 -12.62 6.16 16.85
C GLN A 121 -11.69 7.38 16.86
N LYS A 122 -10.37 7.17 16.95
CA LYS A 122 -9.35 8.24 16.91
C LYS A 122 -8.84 8.55 15.51
N ILE A 123 -9.25 7.79 14.50
CA ILE A 123 -8.78 8.00 13.14
C ILE A 123 -9.62 9.14 12.55
N LYS A 124 -9.10 10.36 12.65
CA LYS A 124 -9.52 11.44 11.77
C LYS A 124 -9.12 11.01 10.36
N ASN A 125 -10.06 10.39 9.64
CA ASN A 125 -9.87 10.24 8.22
C ASN A 125 -10.13 11.63 7.62
N PRO A 126 -9.12 12.31 7.06
CA PRO A 126 -9.47 13.36 6.13
C PRO A 126 -10.30 12.71 5.01
N ASP A 127 -11.26 13.40 4.42
CA ASP A 127 -12.11 12.89 3.32
C ASP A 127 -11.31 12.62 2.01
N ILE A 128 -10.10 12.07 2.09
CA ILE A 128 -9.15 11.82 1.01
C ILE A 128 -9.65 10.78 0.01
N HIS A 129 -10.42 9.80 0.48
CA HIS A 129 -11.01 8.76 -0.36
C HIS A 129 -12.49 9.02 -0.68
N THR A 130 -13.11 9.99 0.00
CA THR A 130 -14.49 10.39 -0.23
C THR A 130 -14.64 10.95 -1.64
N GLU A 131 -15.71 10.55 -2.32
CA GLU A 131 -16.03 11.08 -3.64
C GLU A 131 -16.29 12.58 -3.56
N ASN A 132 -15.91 13.31 -4.60
CA ASN A 132 -16.08 14.76 -4.67
C ASN A 132 -15.29 15.54 -3.60
N THR A 133 -14.01 15.21 -3.43
CA THR A 133 -13.05 16.07 -2.71
C THR A 133 -11.93 16.56 -3.62
N ILE A 134 -11.32 17.69 -3.22
CA ILE A 134 -10.13 18.21 -3.90
C ILE A 134 -8.97 17.20 -3.83
N TYR A 135 -8.86 16.43 -2.74
CA TYR A 135 -7.87 15.38 -2.57
C TYR A 135 -8.00 14.27 -3.62
N ARG A 136 -9.23 13.86 -3.95
CA ARG A 136 -9.48 12.91 -5.04
C ARG A 136 -9.04 13.47 -6.40
N SER A 137 -9.24 14.77 -6.62
CA SER A 137 -8.82 15.45 -7.86
C SER A 137 -7.29 15.42 -8.01
N PHE A 138 -6.54 15.67 -6.93
CA PHE A 138 -5.09 15.50 -6.93
C PHE A 138 -4.67 14.04 -7.14
N MET A 139 -5.30 13.10 -6.43
CA MET A 139 -4.97 11.67 -6.48
C MET A 139 -5.11 11.08 -7.89
N TYR A 140 -6.14 11.47 -8.63
CA TYR A 140 -6.38 10.99 -10.00
C TYR A 140 -5.89 11.94 -11.09
N ASN A 141 -5.18 13.02 -10.73
CA ASN A 141 -4.72 14.05 -11.66
C ASN A 141 -5.85 14.59 -12.56
N ASN A 142 -7.02 14.86 -11.96
CA ASN A 142 -8.19 15.36 -12.67
C ASN A 142 -8.24 16.90 -12.61
N LEU A 143 -7.72 17.54 -13.66
CA LEU A 143 -7.64 19.00 -13.76
C LEU A 143 -9.03 19.66 -13.76
N GLU A 144 -10.00 19.09 -14.47
CA GLU A 144 -11.34 19.66 -14.58
C GLU A 144 -12.05 19.68 -13.22
N SER A 145 -11.99 18.56 -12.48
CA SER A 145 -12.54 18.50 -11.13
C SER A 145 -11.85 19.50 -10.20
N LEU A 146 -10.52 19.64 -10.30
CA LEU A 146 -9.77 20.60 -9.51
C LEU A 146 -10.21 22.04 -9.75
N ILE A 147 -10.38 22.45 -11.02
CA ILE A 147 -10.86 23.80 -11.38
C ILE A 147 -12.24 24.04 -10.74
N ILE A 148 -13.18 23.11 -10.94
CA ILE A 148 -14.53 23.20 -10.37
C ILE A 148 -14.48 23.31 -8.82
N PHE A 149 -13.56 22.60 -8.15
CA PHE A 149 -13.39 22.73 -6.70
C PHE A 149 -12.94 24.12 -6.27
N THR A 150 -11.98 24.70 -6.99
CA THR A 150 -11.40 26.01 -6.65
C THR A 150 -12.35 27.18 -6.94
N GLU A 151 -13.36 26.99 -7.79
CA GLU A 151 -14.36 28.00 -8.13
C GLU A 151 -15.57 28.03 -7.19
N ARG A 152 -15.68 27.10 -6.24
CA ARG A 152 -16.80 27.09 -5.27
C ARG A 152 -16.67 28.23 -4.26
N ASP A 153 -17.79 28.87 -3.93
CA ASP A 153 -17.85 29.98 -2.95
C ASP A 153 -17.26 29.63 -1.58
N ASN A 154 -17.28 28.36 -1.19
CA ASN A 154 -16.77 27.87 0.09
C ASN A 154 -15.35 27.29 0.03
N PHE A 155 -14.62 27.50 -1.06
CA PHE A 155 -13.24 27.03 -1.19
C PHE A 155 -12.30 27.75 -0.21
N ASP A 156 -11.69 27.00 0.71
CA ASP A 156 -10.66 27.51 1.61
C ASP A 156 -9.26 27.25 1.04
N LYS A 157 -8.64 28.30 0.49
CA LYS A 157 -7.26 28.25 -0.02
C LYS A 157 -6.20 27.95 1.05
N ASN A 158 -6.54 28.09 2.33
CA ASN A 158 -5.64 27.81 3.45
C ASN A 158 -5.89 26.43 4.07
N GLN A 159 -6.84 25.65 3.53
CA GLN A 159 -7.14 24.30 4.01
C GLN A 159 -5.88 23.43 3.98
N ARG A 160 -5.57 22.78 5.10
CA ARG A 160 -4.45 21.84 5.23
C ARG A 160 -4.97 20.45 5.57
N LEU A 161 -4.30 19.44 5.04
CA LEU A 161 -4.49 18.06 5.46
C LEU A 161 -3.71 17.87 6.77
N GLU A 162 -4.41 17.64 7.88
CA GLU A 162 -3.78 17.09 9.07
C GLU A 162 -3.51 15.60 8.79
N SER A 163 -2.23 15.22 8.77
CA SER A 163 -1.79 13.83 8.77
C SER A 163 -1.08 13.57 10.08
N ASP A 164 -1.50 12.52 10.78
CA ASP A 164 -0.78 11.98 11.95
C ASP A 164 0.58 11.39 11.55
#